data_AF-A0A7J8M9G1-F1
#
_entry.id   AF-A0A7J8M9G1-F1
#
_cell.length_a   1.000
_cell.length_b   1.000
_cell.length_c   1.000
_cell.angle_alpha   90.00
_cell.angle_beta   90.00
_cell.angle_gamma   90.00
#
_symmetry.space_group_name_H-M   'P 1'
#
loop_
_entity.id
_entity.type
_entity.pdbx_description
1 polymer ?
#
loop_
_entity_poly.entity_id
_entity_poly.type
_entity_poly.pdbx_seq_one_letter_code
_entity_poly.pdbx_strand_id
1 'polypeptide(L)' 'MKIDSLEALNAIMEDTSGNSNSAIVRRIHQILKRVKQWEIQHIPREDNLIADSLAKTVRT' A
#
# COMPACT_ATOMS: atom_id res chain seq x y z
N MET A 1 -5.11 7.08 -2.20
CA MET A 1 -3.74 6.62 -1.92
C MET A 1 -3.09 6.25 -3.24
N LYS A 2 -1.81 6.58 -3.46
CA LYS A 2 -1.06 6.22 -4.67
C LYS A 2 -0.03 5.15 -4.35
N ILE A 3 0.20 4.21 -5.26
CA ILE A 3 1.14 3.11 -5.10
C ILE A 3 1.82 2.79 -6.44
N ASP A 4 3.11 2.44 -6.41
CA ASP A 4 3.89 2.06 -7.60
C ASP A 4 4.25 0.56 -7.65
N SER A 5 3.87 -0.19 -6.61
CA SER A 5 4.02 -1.64 -6.55
C SER A 5 2.69 -2.33 -6.86
N LEU A 6 2.63 -2.95 -8.04
CA LEU A 6 1.50 -3.80 -8.43
C LEU A 6 1.35 -5.01 -7.50
N GLU A 7 2.45 -5.59 -7.03
CA GLU A 7 2.42 -6.72 -6.08
C GLU A 7 1.72 -6.32 -4.77
N ALA A 8 2.12 -5.17 -4.20
CA ALA A 8 1.49 -4.66 -2.98
C ALA A 8 0.03 -4.25 -3.20
N LEU A 9 -0.30 -3.66 -4.36
CA LEU A 9 -1.68 -3.37 -4.73
C LEU A 9 -2.52 -4.64 -4.76
N ASN A 10 -2.07 -5.67 -5.47
CA ASN A 10 -2.77 -6.95 -5.59
C ASN A 10 -2.94 -7.60 -4.21
N ALA A 11 -1.90 -7.64 -3.38
CA ALA A 11 -1.99 -8.19 -2.04
C ALA A 11 -3.03 -7.48 -1.15
N ILE A 12 -3.21 -6.17 -1.33
CA ILE A 12 -4.23 -5.40 -0.59
C ILE A 12 -5.62 -5.59 -1.21
N MET A 13 -5.74 -5.71 -2.53
CA MET A 13 -7.03 -5.88 -3.22
C MET A 13 -7.59 -7.29 -3.10
N GLU A 14 -6.74 -8.32 -3.14
CA GLU A 14 -7.18 -9.73 -3.08
C GLU A 14 -7.70 -10.13 -1.70
N ASP A 15 -7.19 -9.50 -0.63
CA ASP A 15 -7.62 -9.80 0.75
C ASP A 15 -8.57 -8.75 1.33
N THR A 16 -9.69 -8.47 0.67
CA THR A 16 -10.74 -7.61 1.27
C THR A 16 -11.33 -8.18 2.57
N SER A 17 -11.10 -9.46 2.86
CA SER A 17 -11.61 -10.15 4.04
C SER A 17 -10.79 -9.88 5.32
N GLY A 18 -9.48 -9.60 5.19
CA GLY A 18 -8.54 -9.45 6.30
C GLY A 18 -7.99 -10.78 6.84
N ASN A 19 -8.05 -11.85 6.03
CA ASN A 19 -7.62 -13.20 6.39
C ASN A 19 -6.26 -13.58 5.74
N SER A 20 -5.54 -12.64 5.15
CA SER A 20 -4.22 -12.86 4.55
C SER A 20 -3.28 -13.49 5.57
N ASN A 21 -2.43 -14.40 5.10
CA ASN A 21 -1.37 -14.99 5.92
C ASN A 21 -0.31 -13.94 6.33
N SER A 22 -0.21 -12.81 5.61
CA SER A 22 0.69 -11.72 5.95
C SER A 22 0.12 -10.85 7.07
N ALA A 23 0.82 -10.79 8.20
CA ALA A 23 0.46 -9.91 9.31
C ALA A 23 0.42 -8.43 8.91
N ILE A 24 1.28 -8.02 7.96
CA ILE A 24 1.33 -6.65 7.45
C ILE A 24 0.07 -6.34 6.64
N VAL A 25 -0.34 -7.25 5.74
CA VAL A 25 -1.55 -7.08 4.92
C VAL A 25 -2.79 -6.98 5.83
N ARG A 26 -2.93 -7.90 6.80
CA ARG A 26 -4.03 -7.82 7.78
C ARG A 26 -4.06 -6.49 8.52
N ARG A 27 -2.90 -5.96 8.92
CA ARG A 27 -2.82 -4.67 9.61
C ARG A 27 -3.22 -3.51 8.71
N ILE A 28 -2.84 -3.53 7.42
CA ILE A 28 -3.28 -2.55 6.43
C ILE A 28 -4.81 -2.57 6.33
N HIS A 29 -5.45 -3.73 6.17
CA HIS A 29 -6.92 -3.81 6.12
C HIS A 29 -7.60 -3.32 7.40
N GLN A 30 -7.03 -3.61 8.58
CA GLN A 30 -7.55 -3.07 9.84
C GLN A 30 -7.50 -1.55 9.89
N ILE A 31 -6.45 -0.93 9.34
CA ILE A 31 -6.34 0.53 9.24
C ILE A 31 -7.36 1.06 8.23
N LEU A 32 -7.45 0.45 7.05
CA LEU A 32 -8.40 0.85 6.00
C LEU A 32 -9.86 0.75 6.45
N LYS A 33 -10.22 -0.26 7.26
CA LYS A 33 -11.57 -0.38 7.87
C LYS A 33 -11.93 0.78 8.80
N ARG A 34 -10.94 1.50 9.35
CA ARG A 34 -11.17 2.69 10.20
C ARG A 34 -11.39 3.96 9.37
N VAL A 35 -11.09 3.93 8.08
CA VAL A 35 -11.29 5.06 7.16
C VAL A 35 -12.64 4.87 6.47
N LYS A 36 -13.53 5.88 6.55
CA LYS A 36 -14.90 5.79 5.98
C LYS A 36 -14.92 5.35 4.52
N GLN A 37 -14.01 5.90 3.72
CA GLN A 37 -13.86 5.58 2.31
C GLN A 37 -12.40 5.74 1.94
N TRP A 38 -11.89 4.83 1.12
CA TRP A 38 -10.52 4.86 0.63
C TRP A 38 -10.48 4.33 -0.79
N GLU A 39 -9.49 4.79 -1.54
CA GLU A 39 -9.19 4.35 -2.91
C GLU A 39 -7.67 4.24 -3.03
N ILE A 40 -7.22 3.18 -3.70
CA ILE A 40 -5.81 2.99 -4.04
C ILE A 40 -5.69 3.01 -5.56
N GLN A 41 -4.86 3.90 -6.08
CA GLN A 41 -4.59 4.03 -7.49
C GLN A 41 -3.12 3.67 -7.76
N HIS A 42 -2.89 2.82 -8.75
CA HIS A 42 -1.54 2.57 -9.25
C HIS A 42 -1.02 3.79 -10.03
N ILE A 43 0.24 4.16 -9.79
CA ILE A 43 0.99 5.12 -10.59
C ILE A 43 2.35 4.51 -10.98
N PRO A 44 2.92 4.86 -12.14
CA PRO A 44 4.30 4.51 -12.47
C PRO A 44 5.30 5.03 -11.43
N ARG A 45 6.43 4.36 -11.27
CA ARG A 45 7.47 4.73 -10.28
C ARG A 45 8.07 6.11 -10.56
N GLU A 46 8.21 6.45 -11.83
CA GLU A 46 8.65 7.75 -12.32
C GLU A 46 7.76 8.92 -11.86
N ASP A 47 6.52 8.64 -11.47
CA ASP A 47 5.59 9.63 -10.92
C ASP A 47 5.62 9.65 -9.37
N ASN A 48 6.33 8.73 -8.73
CA ASN A 48 6.40 8.56 -7.27
C ASN A 48 7.77 8.91 -6.66
N LEU A 49 8.57 9.72 -7.36
CA LEU A 49 9.98 10.00 -7.02
C LEU A 49 10.19 10.60 -5.62
N ILE A 50 9.24 11.39 -5.12
CA ILE A 50 9.34 11.98 -3.78
C ILE A 50 9.32 10.88 -2.71
N ALA A 51 8.35 9.95 -2.80
CA ALA A 51 8.24 8.85 -1.85
C ALA A 51 9.45 7.90 -1.97
N ASP A 52 9.90 7.62 -3.20
CA ASP A 52 11.08 6.80 -3.46
C ASP A 52 12.35 7.42 -2.86
N SER A 53 12.55 8.72 -3.03
CA SER A 53 13.69 9.44 -2.45
C SER A 53 13.65 9.40 -0.92
N LEU A 54 12.50 9.72 -0.31
CA LEU A 54 12.35 9.72 1.14
C LEU A 54 12.63 8.34 1.74
N ALA A 55 12.11 7.27 1.12
CA ALA A 55 12.34 5.90 1.57
C ALA A 55 13.83 5.51 1.53
N LYS A 56 14.59 6.06 0.59
CA LYS A 56 16.04 5.84 0.47
C LYS A 56 16.86 6.71 1.43
N THR A 57 16.40 7.92 1.77
CA THR A 57 17.07 8.80 2.74
C THR A 57 17.06 8.23 4.16
N VAL A 58 16.04 7.44 4.53
CA VAL A 58 15.97 6.80 5.86
C VAL A 58 16.93 5.61 5.99
N ARG A 59 17.62 5.19 4.90
CA ARG A 59 18.59 4.08 4.92
C ARG A 59 20.04 4.48 5.24
N THR A 60 20.32 5.77 5.45
CA THR A 60 21.64 6.25 5.93
C THR A 60 21.66 6.37 7.45
#